data_AF-A0A2G6AUZ9-F1
#
_entry.id   AF-A0A2G6AUZ9-F1
#
_cell.length_a   1.000
_cell.length_b   1.000
_cell.length_c   1.000
_cell.angle_alpha   90.00
_cell.angle_beta   90.00
_cell.angle_gamma   90.00
#
_symmetry.space_group_name_H-M   'P 1'
#
loop_
_entity.id
_entity.type
_entity.pdbx_description
1 polymer ?
#
loop_
_entity_poly.entity_id
_entity_poly.type
_entity_poly.pdbx_seq_one_letter_code
_entity_poly.pdbx_strand_id
1 'polypeptide(L)' 'MVSARNEPTILILDDIEIKWTWKESELLHFREMWDDGVPINDLARELKTNRRSVALLVMDQEMKGEIEQRKFGLYGN' A
#
# COMPACT_ATOMS: atom_id res chain seq x y z
N MET A 1 5.87 42.56 2.99
CA MET A 1 6.11 41.49 2.00
C MET A 1 6.69 40.30 2.73
N VAL A 2 5.89 39.26 2.95
CA VAL A 2 6.40 37.97 3.44
C VAL A 2 7.00 37.27 2.22
N SER A 3 8.32 37.17 2.17
CA SER A 3 8.98 36.30 1.19
C SER A 3 8.54 34.87 1.52
N ALA A 4 7.72 34.27 0.65
CA ALA A 4 7.45 32.85 0.71
C ALA A 4 8.82 32.15 0.65
N ARG A 5 9.16 31.37 1.68
CA ARG A 5 10.33 30.50 1.60
C ARG A 5 10.07 29.57 0.42
N ASN A 6 10.91 29.62 -0.61
CA ASN A 6 10.89 28.61 -1.66
C ASN A 6 11.37 27.29 -1.04
N GLU A 7 10.43 26.52 -0.52
CA GLU A 7 10.67 25.14 -0.10
C GLU A 7 10.73 24.24 -1.34
N PRO A 8 11.65 23.26 -1.39
CA PRO A 8 11.74 22.36 -2.54
C PRO A 8 10.52 21.43 -2.61
N THR A 9 9.93 21.31 -3.80
CA THR A 9 8.95 20.26 -4.10
C THR A 9 9.65 18.92 -4.25
N ILE A 10 9.16 17.88 -3.59
CA ILE A 10 9.65 16.50 -3.72
C ILE A 10 8.62 15.69 -4.50
N LEU A 11 9.03 15.09 -5.62
CA LEU A 11 8.24 14.08 -6.32
C LEU A 11 8.36 12.76 -5.55
N ILE A 12 7.26 12.30 -4.95
CA ILE A 12 7.21 10.99 -4.31
C ILE A 12 6.95 9.90 -5.34
N LEU A 13 7.42 8.69 -5.05
CA LEU A 13 7.32 7.53 -5.94
C LEU A 13 8.00 7.74 -7.31
N ASP A 14 8.97 8.66 -7.37
CA ASP A 14 9.83 8.84 -8.53
C ASP A 14 10.69 7.59 -8.77
N ASP A 15 10.82 7.18 -10.03
CA ASP A 15 11.59 5.99 -10.46
C ASP A 15 11.14 4.65 -9.85
N ILE A 16 9.83 4.47 -9.61
CA ILE A 16 9.27 3.22 -9.08
C ILE A 16 8.18 2.71 -10.00
N GLU A 17 8.33 1.46 -10.45
CA GLU A 17 7.27 0.75 -11.15
C GLU A 17 6.15 0.39 -10.16
N ILE A 18 4.99 1.03 -10.29
CA ILE A 18 3.81 0.73 -9.49
C ILE A 18 2.87 -0.16 -10.29
N LYS A 19 2.47 -1.29 -9.69
CA LYS A 19 1.36 -2.12 -10.19
C LYS A 19 0.03 -1.42 -9.92
N TRP A 20 -0.59 -0.89 -10.98
CA TRP A 20 -1.87 -0.17 -10.91
C TRP A 20 -3.09 -1.07 -11.12
N THR A 21 -2.92 -2.20 -11.80
CA THR A 21 -4.01 -3.13 -12.13
C THR A 21 -3.82 -4.43 -11.38
N TRP A 22 -4.90 -4.89 -10.77
CA TRP A 22 -4.93 -6.10 -9.95
C TRP A 22 -6.02 -7.01 -10.48
N LYS A 23 -5.75 -8.32 -10.51
CA LYS A 23 -6.79 -9.31 -10.79
C LYS A 23 -7.65 -9.46 -9.55
N GLU A 24 -8.93 -9.76 -9.74
CA GLU A 24 -9.86 -10.04 -8.64
C GLU A 24 -9.33 -11.14 -7.70
N SER A 25 -8.74 -12.19 -8.25
CA SER A 25 -8.13 -13.26 -7.45
C SER A 25 -6.96 -12.78 -6.59
N GLU A 26 -6.20 -11.78 -7.04
CA GLU A 26 -5.11 -11.19 -6.24
C GLU A 26 -5.68 -10.32 -5.11
N LEU A 27 -6.80 -9.63 -5.36
CA LEU A 27 -7.48 -8.84 -4.33
C LEU A 27 -8.08 -9.73 -3.24
N LEU A 28 -8.74 -10.83 -3.61
CA LEU A 28 -9.26 -11.81 -2.66
C LEU A 28 -8.14 -12.40 -1.81
N HIS A 29 -7.06 -12.84 -2.45
CA HIS A 29 -5.91 -13.41 -1.74
C HIS A 29 -5.22 -12.39 -0.82
N PHE A 30 -5.09 -11.13 -1.27
CA PHE A 30 -4.59 -10.05 -0.43
C PHE A 30 -5.43 -9.86 0.84
N ARG A 31 -6.76 -9.90 0.75
CA ARG A 31 -7.67 -9.72 1.90
C ARG A 31 -7.53 -10.85 2.90
N GLU A 32 -7.50 -12.11 2.42
CA GLU A 32 -7.26 -13.28 3.27
C GLU A 32 -5.97 -13.11 4.09
N MET A 33 -4.87 -12.76 3.42
CA MET A 33 -3.59 -12.55 4.09
C MET A 33 -3.59 -11.31 5.01
N TRP A 34 -4.34 -10.26 4.67
CA TRP A 34 -4.47 -9.07 5.50
C TRP A 34 -5.16 -9.40 6.82
N ASP A 35 -6.26 -10.15 6.75
CA ASP A 35 -7.05 -10.59 7.91
C ASP A 35 -6.27 -11.58 8.79
N ASP A 36 -5.43 -12.43 8.17
CA ASP A 36 -4.47 -13.28 8.87
C ASP A 36 -3.32 -12.50 9.56
N GLY A 37 -3.26 -11.18 9.37
CA GLY A 37 -2.27 -10.33 10.02
C GLY A 37 -0.88 -10.39 9.36
N VAL A 38 -0.78 -10.79 8.09
CA VAL A 38 0.50 -10.93 7.39
C VAL A 38 1.16 -9.55 7.17
N PRO A 39 2.46 -9.36 7.49
CA PRO A 39 3.15 -8.09 7.27
C PRO A 39 3.27 -7.74 5.78
N ILE A 40 3.31 -6.44 5.46
CA ILE A 40 3.37 -5.94 4.07
C ILE A 40 4.57 -6.48 3.27
N ASN A 41 5.69 -6.78 3.94
CA ASN A 41 6.87 -7.34 3.29
C ASN A 41 6.57 -8.74 2.72
N ASP A 42 5.80 -9.54 3.43
CA ASP A 42 5.48 -10.90 3.01
C ASP A 42 4.30 -10.92 2.03
N LEU A 43 3.32 -10.02 2.20
CA LEU A 43 2.32 -9.72 1.16
C LEU A 43 2.97 -9.36 -0.18
N ALA A 44 3.97 -8.48 -0.18
CA ALA A 44 4.66 -8.08 -1.41
C ALA A 44 5.40 -9.26 -2.08
N ARG A 45 6.00 -10.13 -1.27
CA ARG A 45 6.67 -11.35 -1.75
C ARG A 45 5.68 -12.31 -2.40
N GLU A 46 4.56 -12.56 -1.74
CA GLU A 46 3.52 -13.49 -2.21
C GLU A 46 2.84 -12.98 -3.48
N LEU A 47 2.48 -11.69 -3.51
CA LEU A 47 1.87 -11.03 -4.66
C LEU A 47 2.89 -10.69 -5.77
N LYS A 48 4.15 -11.11 -5.61
CA LYS A 48 5.26 -10.93 -6.56
C LYS A 48 5.38 -9.49 -7.07
N THR A 49 5.31 -8.54 -6.14
CA THR A 49 5.34 -7.11 -6.44
C THR A 49 6.16 -6.35 -5.39
N ASN A 50 6.24 -5.02 -5.51
CA ASN A 50 6.95 -4.20 -4.53
C ASN A 50 6.01 -3.72 -3.41
N ARG A 51 6.60 -3.45 -2.24
CA ARG A 51 5.89 -2.97 -1.05
C ARG A 51 5.07 -1.70 -1.27
N ARG A 52 5.44 -0.83 -2.21
CA ARG A 52 4.73 0.44 -2.45
C ARG A 52 3.45 0.19 -3.24
N SER A 53 3.47 -0.73 -4.21
CA SER A 53 2.23 -1.22 -4.83
C SER A 53 1.29 -1.86 -3.82
N VAL A 54 1.80 -2.66 -2.88
CA VAL A 54 0.95 -3.20 -1.80
C VAL A 54 0.46 -2.10 -0.85
N ALA A 55 1.27 -1.10 -0.52
CA ALA A 55 0.84 -0.01 0.36
C ALA A 55 -0.28 0.84 -0.28
N LEU A 56 -0.19 1.08 -1.59
CA LEU A 56 -1.25 1.74 -2.35
C LEU A 56 -2.51 0.86 -2.46
N LEU A 57 -2.34 -0.46 -2.58
CA LEU A 57 -3.46 -1.40 -2.52
C LEU A 57 -4.16 -1.36 -1.15
N VAL A 58 -3.40 -1.36 -0.05
CA VAL A 58 -3.96 -1.21 1.31
C VAL A 58 -4.79 0.07 1.41
N MET A 59 -4.25 1.20 0.94
CA MET A 59 -4.97 2.48 0.93
C MET A 59 -6.27 2.40 0.10
N ASP A 60 -6.23 1.81 -1.10
CA ASP A 60 -7.41 1.64 -1.95
C ASP A 60 -8.48 0.75 -1.30
N GLN A 61 -8.09 -0.41 -0.75
CA GLN A 61 -9.02 -1.36 -0.15
C GLN A 61 -9.62 -0.83 1.15
N GLU A 62 -8.85 -0.10 1.97
CA GLU A 62 -9.35 0.54 3.19
C GLU A 62 -10.36 1.65 2.87
N MET A 63 -10.05 2.52 1.91
CA MET A 63 -10.97 3.60 1.50
C MET A 63 -12.27 3.07 0.89
N LYS A 64 -12.27 1.85 0.36
CA LYS A 64 -13.46 1.15 -0.14
C LYS A 64 -14.21 0.37 0.93
N GLY A 65 -13.66 0.25 2.14
CA GLY A 65 -14.23 -0.55 3.23
C GLY A 65 -14.09 -2.05 3.03
N GLU A 66 -13.14 -2.49 2.20
CA GLU A 66 -12.91 -3.91 1.88
C GLU A 66 -11.95 -4.60 2.87
N ILE A 67 -11.24 -3.81 3.68
CA ILE A 67 -10.38 -4.26 4.76
C ILE A 67 -10.52 -3.33 5.97
N GLU A 68 -10.22 -3.83 7.16
CA GLU A 68 -10.21 -3.03 8.39
C GLU A 68 -8.79 -2.67 8.86
N GLN A 69 -8.70 -1.63 9.69
CA GLN A 69 -7.46 -1.28 10.37
C GLN A 69 -7.06 -2.40 11.35
N ARG A 70 -5.79 -2.80 11.28
CA ARG A 70 -5.18 -3.81 12.16
C ARG A 70 -4.19 -3.23 13.16
N LYS A 71 -3.90 -3.98 14.23
CA LYS A 71 -3.20 -3.48 15.44
C LYS A 71 -1.86 -2.80 15.15
N PHE A 72 -1.02 -3.39 14.29
CA PHE A 72 0.27 -2.81 13.92
C PHE A 72 0.32 -2.29 12.48
N GLY A 73 -0.84 -2.03 11.88
CA GLY A 73 -0.94 -1.49 10.52
C GLY A 73 -0.14 -2.34 9.53
N LEU A 74 0.70 -1.72 8.70
CA LEU A 74 1.49 -2.43 7.68
C LEU A 74 2.42 -3.54 8.23
N TYR A 75 2.71 -3.55 9.53
CA TYR A 75 3.64 -4.50 10.14
C TYR A 75 3.02 -5.81 10.61
N GLY A 76 1.69 -5.96 10.63
CA GLY A 76 1.08 -7.19 11.14
C GLY A 76 0.03 -6.99 12.23
N ASN A 77 -0.43 -8.12 12.77
CA ASN A 77 -1.09 -8.21 14.08
C ASN A 77 -0.11 -8.60 15.19
#